data_AF-A0A0Q9Y6Q8-F1
#
_entry.id   AF-A0A0Q9Y6Q8-F1
#
_cell.length_a   1.000
_cell.length_b   1.000
_cell.length_c   1.000
_cell.angle_alpha   90.00
_cell.angle_beta   90.00
_cell.angle_gamma   90.00
#
_symmetry.space_group_name_H-M   'P 1'
#
loop_
_entity.id
_entity.type
_entity.pdbx_description
1 polymer ?
#
loop_
_entity_poly.entity_id
_entity_poly.type
_entity_poly.pdbx_seq_one_letter_code
_entity_poly.pdbx_strand_id
1 'polypeptide(L)'
;MQRKIWKRIGLTIVYLLLVLWAVFTFVPLLWMISSSFKDSSAITSVPPELIPKNPTLDAYKRIFQVGGLGRWFLNSTIIATVSTVINVFFASLAGYAFSKLRFPGRNAIFWVLLSSMMIPGQVTLIPLYILVVDSFQMENTYFGIIVPGMVAVGSIFLMRQFM
;
A
#
# COMPACT_ATOMS: atom_id res chain seq x y z
N MET A 1 -30.21 25.69 26.71
CA MET A 1 -30.87 25.05 25.54
C MET A 1 -30.19 25.41 24.20
N GLN A 2 -29.93 26.70 23.93
CA GLN A 2 -29.36 27.19 22.65
C GLN A 2 -28.01 26.57 22.25
N ARG A 3 -27.05 26.42 23.18
CA ARG A 3 -25.75 25.75 22.91
C ARG A 3 -25.86 24.32 22.34
N LYS A 4 -26.94 23.58 22.64
CA LYS A 4 -27.16 22.24 22.09
C LYS A 4 -27.65 22.29 20.63
N ILE A 5 -28.40 23.32 20.24
CA ILE A 5 -28.94 23.51 18.88
C ILE A 5 -27.81 23.88 17.91
N TRP A 6 -26.96 24.85 18.27
CA TRP A 6 -25.79 25.22 17.46
C TRP A 6 -24.81 24.05 17.27
N LYS A 7 -24.61 23.22 18.29
CA LYS A 7 -23.81 21.99 18.17
C LYS A 7 -24.45 20.98 17.21
N ARG A 8 -25.77 20.79 17.25
CA ARG A 8 -26.47 19.88 16.32
C ARG A 8 -26.40 20.35 14.88
N ILE A 9 -26.60 21.64 14.62
CA ILE A 9 -26.49 22.23 13.27
C ILE A 9 -25.05 22.07 12.74
N GLY A 10 -24.05 22.39 13.56
CA GLY A 10 -22.64 22.21 13.18
C GLY A 10 -22.31 20.75 12.85
N LEU A 11 -22.78 19.80 13.67
CA LEU A 11 -22.61 18.36 13.38
C LEU A 11 -23.29 17.93 12.09
N THR A 12 -24.51 18.39 11.82
CA THR A 12 -25.22 18.08 10.57
C THR A 12 -24.45 18.58 9.35
N ILE A 13 -23.89 19.80 9.40
CA ILE A 13 -23.07 20.35 8.31
C ILE A 13 -21.80 19.52 8.13
N VAL A 14 -21.12 19.17 9.21
CA VAL A 14 -19.92 18.29 9.16
C VAL A 14 -20.27 16.94 8.52
N TYR A 15 -21.37 16.31 8.93
CA TYR A 15 -21.78 15.04 8.34
C TYR A 15 -22.14 15.17 6.85
N LEU A 16 -22.83 16.23 6.44
CA LEU A 16 -23.10 16.49 5.03
C LEU A 16 -21.82 16.64 4.22
N LEU A 17 -20.84 17.40 4.72
CA LEU A 17 -19.55 17.56 4.07
C LEU A 17 -18.77 16.24 4.00
N LEU A 18 -18.78 15.44 5.06
CA LEU A 18 -18.13 14.13 5.09
C LEU A 18 -18.80 13.15 4.12
N VAL A 19 -20.13 13.17 3.99
CA VAL A 19 -20.86 12.34 3.02
C VAL A 19 -20.54 12.76 1.59
N LEU A 20 -20.56 14.06 1.29
CA LEU A 20 -20.19 14.57 -0.03
C LEU A 20 -18.75 14.20 -0.38
N TRP A 21 -17.83 14.34 0.58
CA TRP A 21 -16.43 13.94 0.41
C TRP A 21 -16.29 12.44 0.17
N ALA A 22 -17.00 11.61 0.96
CA ALA A 22 -17.00 10.17 0.77
C ALA A 22 -17.49 9.80 -0.64
N VAL A 23 -18.63 10.34 -1.09
CA VAL A 23 -19.16 10.11 -2.44
C VAL A 23 -18.14 10.52 -3.51
N PHE A 24 -17.50 11.68 -3.35
CA PHE A 24 -16.46 12.14 -4.26
C PHE A 24 -15.28 11.16 -4.35
N THR A 25 -14.81 10.61 -3.22
CA THR A 25 -13.72 9.61 -3.22
C THR A 25 -14.10 8.29 -3.89
N PHE A 26 -15.39 7.94 -3.97
CA PHE A 26 -15.86 6.73 -4.66
C PHE A 26 -15.94 6.89 -6.18
N VAL A 27 -15.98 8.12 -6.71
CA VAL A 27 -16.07 8.36 -8.17
C VAL A 27 -15.01 7.59 -8.99
N PRO A 28 -13.70 7.66 -8.68
CA PRO A 28 -12.71 6.91 -9.45
C PRO A 28 -12.87 5.38 -9.33
N LEU A 29 -13.34 4.86 -8.19
CA LEU A 29 -13.60 3.44 -8.01
C LEU A 29 -14.79 2.98 -8.87
N LEU A 30 -15.88 3.75 -8.86
CA LEU A 30 -17.04 3.50 -9.72
C LEU A 30 -16.66 3.59 -11.20
N TRP A 31 -15.79 4.54 -11.56
CA TRP A 31 -15.30 4.65 -12.93
C TRP A 31 -14.40 3.47 -13.33
N MET A 32 -13.57 2.95 -12.42
CA MET A 32 -12.77 1.76 -12.66
C MET A 32 -13.65 0.52 -12.89
N ILE A 33 -14.70 0.34 -12.08
CA ILE A 33 -15.68 -0.74 -12.26
C ILE A 33 -16.43 -0.56 -13.59
N SER A 34 -16.93 0.63 -13.88
CA SER A 34 -17.58 0.93 -15.16
C SER A 34 -16.67 0.61 -16.35
N SER A 35 -15.39 0.99 -16.26
CA SER A 35 -14.42 0.78 -17.33
C SER A 35 -14.01 -0.67 -17.52
N SER A 36 -14.11 -1.53 -16.51
CA SER A 36 -13.84 -2.96 -16.66
C SER A 36 -14.90 -3.70 -17.50
N PHE A 37 -16.07 -3.09 -17.71
CA PHE A 37 -17.13 -3.59 -18.60
C PHE A 37 -17.17 -2.90 -19.96
N LYS A 38 -16.21 -2.01 -20.27
CA LYS A 38 -16.13 -1.34 -21.58
C LYS A 38 -15.35 -2.19 -22.58
N ASP A 39 -15.70 -2.05 -23.84
CA ASP A 39 -14.86 -2.52 -24.94
C ASP A 39 -13.60 -1.65 -25.07
N SER A 40 -12.53 -2.21 -25.63
CA SER A 40 -11.22 -1.56 -25.76
C SER A 40 -11.30 -0.23 -26.54
N SER A 41 -12.20 -0.16 -27.52
CA SER A 41 -12.49 1.05 -28.31
C SER A 41 -13.21 2.15 -27.51
N ALA A 42 -13.99 1.78 -26.50
CA ALA A 42 -14.75 2.69 -25.63
C ALA A 42 -13.91 3.23 -24.44
N ILE A 43 -12.72 2.67 -24.20
CA ILE A 43 -11.80 3.18 -23.16
C ILE A 43 -11.11 4.47 -23.63
N THR A 44 -10.84 4.60 -24.94
CA THR A 44 -10.15 5.76 -25.54
C THR A 44 -11.10 6.80 -26.13
N SER A 45 -12.42 6.66 -25.94
CA SER A 45 -13.40 7.58 -26.51
C SER A 45 -13.39 8.95 -25.82
N VAL A 46 -13.57 10.01 -26.60
CA VAL A 46 -13.74 11.38 -26.10
C VAL A 46 -15.15 11.88 -26.50
N PRO A 47 -16.03 12.26 -25.56
CA PRO A 47 -15.83 12.29 -24.11
C PRO A 47 -15.77 10.88 -23.47
N PRO A 48 -15.10 10.71 -22.31
CA PRO A 48 -15.08 9.44 -21.59
C PRO A 48 -16.48 8.99 -21.19
N GLU A 49 -16.83 7.74 -21.51
CA GLU A 49 -18.13 7.19 -21.12
C GLU A 49 -18.12 6.86 -19.61
N LEU A 50 -18.96 7.50 -18.80
CA LEU A 50 -19.05 7.16 -17.37
C LEU A 50 -19.80 5.85 -17.13
N ILE A 51 -20.76 5.52 -18.00
CA ILE A 51 -21.54 4.29 -17.96
C ILE A 51 -21.36 3.60 -19.32
N PRO A 52 -20.98 2.32 -19.37
CA PRO A 52 -20.81 1.60 -20.63
C PRO A 52 -22.14 1.52 -21.37
N LYS A 53 -22.18 1.96 -22.63
CA LYS A 53 -23.39 1.83 -23.47
C LYS A 53 -23.68 0.37 -23.83
N ASN A 54 -22.62 -0.40 -24.09
CA ASN A 54 -22.68 -1.82 -24.38
C ASN A 54 -21.77 -2.56 -23.38
N PRO A 55 -22.27 -2.96 -22.21
CA PRO A 55 -21.47 -3.69 -21.22
C PRO A 55 -21.02 -5.04 -21.79
N THR A 56 -19.72 -5.34 -21.72
CA THR A 56 -19.16 -6.63 -22.15
C THR A 56 -18.31 -7.27 -21.05
N LEU A 57 -18.11 -8.58 -21.16
CA LEU A 57 -17.22 -9.36 -20.29
C LEU A 57 -15.93 -9.78 -21.02
N ASP A 58 -15.64 -9.19 -22.17
CA ASP A 58 -14.57 -9.66 -23.04
C ASP A 58 -13.20 -9.37 -22.46
N ALA A 59 -13.03 -8.27 -21.72
CA ALA A 59 -11.84 -8.00 -20.93
C ALA A 59 -11.55 -9.11 -19.90
N TYR A 60 -12.59 -9.61 -19.23
CA TYR A 60 -12.49 -10.71 -18.28
C TYR A 60 -12.15 -12.02 -18.97
N LYS A 61 -12.82 -12.37 -20.09
CA LYS A 61 -12.47 -13.57 -20.86
C LYS A 61 -11.02 -13.52 -21.34
N ARG A 62 -10.59 -12.36 -21.84
CA ARG A 62 -9.23 -12.15 -22.34
C ARG A 62 -8.18 -12.35 -21.25
N ILE A 63 -8.38 -11.84 -20.03
CA ILE A 63 -7.40 -12.02 -18.96
C ILE A 63 -7.25 -13.48 -18.52
N PHE A 64 -8.32 -14.28 -18.61
CA PHE A 64 -8.23 -15.73 -18.37
C PHE A 64 -7.59 -16.48 -19.54
N GLN A 65 -7.73 -16.00 -20.78
CA GLN A 65 -7.11 -16.60 -21.98
C GLN A 65 -5.62 -16.29 -22.13
N VAL A 66 -5.17 -15.08 -21.77
CA VAL A 66 -3.74 -14.70 -21.77
C VAL A 66 -2.93 -15.57 -20.81
N GLY A 67 -3.59 -16.19 -19.83
CA GLY A 67 -2.96 -17.03 -18.83
C GLY A 67 -2.16 -16.20 -17.81
N GLY A 68 -1.66 -16.86 -16.77
CA GLY A 68 -0.79 -16.22 -15.78
C GLY A 68 -1.49 -15.49 -14.63
N LEU A 69 -2.78 -15.14 -14.72
CA LEU A 69 -3.51 -14.47 -13.64
C LEU A 69 -3.41 -15.23 -12.30
N GLY A 70 -3.62 -16.54 -12.30
CA GLY A 70 -3.49 -17.36 -11.09
C GLY A 70 -2.07 -17.35 -10.52
N ARG A 71 -1.04 -17.35 -11.38
CA ARG A 71 0.36 -17.28 -10.96
C ARG A 71 0.71 -15.90 -10.43
N TRP A 72 0.30 -14.82 -11.09
CA TRP A 72 0.53 -13.45 -10.60
C TRP A 72 -0.14 -13.22 -9.26
N PHE A 73 -1.39 -13.67 -9.12
CA PHE A 73 -2.12 -13.61 -7.86
C PHE A 73 -1.38 -14.39 -6.77
N LEU A 74 -1.00 -15.64 -7.04
CA LEU A 74 -0.26 -16.47 -6.09
C LEU A 74 1.09 -15.85 -5.71
N ASN A 75 1.86 -15.34 -6.67
CA ASN A 75 3.12 -14.66 -6.43
C ASN A 75 2.91 -13.46 -5.48
N SER A 76 1.92 -12.61 -5.75
CA SER A 76 1.58 -11.46 -4.91
C SER A 76 1.13 -11.88 -3.51
N THR A 77 0.30 -12.93 -3.39
CA THR A 77 -0.14 -13.46 -2.09
C THR A 77 1.02 -14.00 -1.28
N ILE A 78 1.94 -14.76 -1.89
CA ILE A 78 3.13 -15.29 -1.22
C ILE A 78 4.01 -14.14 -0.75
N ILE A 79 4.37 -13.20 -1.63
CA ILE A 79 5.23 -12.06 -1.30
C ILE A 79 4.61 -11.23 -0.17
N ALA A 80 3.33 -10.89 -0.28
CA ALA A 80 2.65 -10.08 0.75
C ALA A 80 2.62 -10.80 2.10
N THR A 81 2.22 -12.07 2.12
CA THR A 81 2.09 -12.84 3.37
C THR A 81 3.45 -13.03 4.05
N VAL A 82 4.46 -13.47 3.30
CA VAL A 82 5.80 -13.72 3.85
C VAL A 82 6.44 -12.43 4.34
N SER A 83 6.38 -11.35 3.54
CA SER A 83 6.91 -10.05 3.95
C SER A 83 6.20 -9.50 5.19
N THR A 84 4.88 -9.64 5.29
CA THR A 84 4.14 -9.20 6.49
C THR A 84 4.53 -9.99 7.73
N VAL A 85 4.59 -11.32 7.65
CA VAL A 85 4.97 -12.17 8.79
C VAL A 85 6.37 -11.83 9.29
N ILE A 86 7.33 -11.75 8.37
CA ILE A 86 8.73 -11.41 8.69
C ILE A 86 8.81 -10.01 9.31
N ASN A 87 8.18 -9.02 8.68
CA ASN A 87 8.23 -7.64 9.17
C ASN A 87 7.62 -7.53 10.57
N VAL A 88 6.43 -8.11 10.80
CA VAL A 88 5.79 -8.08 12.14
C VAL A 88 6.66 -8.77 13.19
N PHE A 89 7.21 -9.94 12.86
CA PHE A 89 8.08 -10.69 13.77
C PHE A 89 9.30 -9.87 14.18
N PHE A 90 10.11 -9.40 13.23
CA PHE A 90 11.31 -8.64 13.56
C PHE A 90 11.02 -7.24 14.12
N ALA A 91 9.99 -6.56 13.61
CA ALA A 91 9.61 -5.24 14.12
C ALA A 91 9.10 -5.30 15.57
N SER A 92 8.38 -6.36 15.95
CA SER A 92 7.96 -6.56 17.34
C SER A 92 9.16 -6.79 18.27
N LEU A 93 10.15 -7.59 17.85
CA LEU A 93 11.37 -7.85 18.62
C LEU A 93 12.21 -6.58 18.79
N ALA A 94 12.45 -5.85 17.69
CA ALA A 94 13.16 -4.59 17.72
C ALA A 94 12.40 -3.53 18.53
N GLY A 95 11.09 -3.40 18.33
CA GLY A 95 10.23 -2.48 19.08
C GLY A 95 10.24 -2.76 20.58
N TYR A 96 10.22 -4.02 20.98
CA TYR A 96 10.35 -4.44 22.38
C TYR A 96 11.73 -4.09 22.94
N ALA A 97 12.81 -4.40 22.21
CA ALA A 97 14.17 -4.06 22.62
C ALA A 97 14.34 -2.54 22.80
N PHE A 98 13.85 -1.75 21.84
CA PHE A 98 13.92 -0.28 21.87
C PHE A 98 12.90 0.38 22.80
N SER A 99 11.95 -0.34 23.40
CA SER A 99 11.00 0.21 24.39
C SER A 99 11.36 -0.22 25.82
N LYS A 100 11.60 -1.51 26.05
CA LYS A 100 11.75 -2.10 27.39
C LYS A 100 13.20 -2.33 27.82
N LEU A 101 14.10 -2.71 26.93
CA LEU A 101 15.48 -3.04 27.29
C LEU A 101 16.36 -1.78 27.44
N ARG A 102 17.30 -1.81 28.38
CA ARG A 102 18.32 -0.76 28.55
C ARG A 102 19.65 -1.30 28.06
N PHE A 103 20.18 -0.73 26.99
CA PHE A 103 21.47 -1.10 26.42
C PHE A 103 22.21 0.15 25.93
N PRO A 104 23.56 0.13 25.94
CA PRO A 104 24.36 1.28 25.51
C PRO A 104 24.09 1.60 24.03
N GLY A 105 23.96 2.88 23.69
CA GLY A 105 23.72 3.34 22.32
C GLY A 105 22.27 3.23 21.80
N ARG A 106 21.32 2.75 22.62
CA ARG A 106 19.89 2.58 22.25
C ARG A 106 19.29 3.77 21.50
N ASN A 107 19.48 4.99 22.02
CA ASN A 107 18.91 6.19 21.40
C ASN A 107 19.62 6.56 20.09
N ALA A 108 20.95 6.42 20.03
CA ALA A 108 21.72 6.74 18.83
C ALA A 108 21.33 5.81 17.67
N ILE A 109 21.27 4.49 17.91
CA ILE A 109 20.85 3.51 16.89
C ILE A 109 19.43 3.80 16.42
N PHE A 110 18.52 4.12 17.35
CA PHE A 110 17.14 4.44 16.97
C PHE A 110 17.04 5.70 16.11
N TRP A 111 17.81 6.73 16.42
CA TRP A 111 17.86 7.94 15.59
C TRP A 111 18.41 7.67 14.19
N VAL A 112 19.47 6.84 14.08
CA VAL A 112 20.00 6.41 12.78
C VAL A 112 18.93 5.69 11.96
N LEU A 113 18.17 4.78 12.58
CA LEU A 113 17.06 4.11 11.92
C LEU A 113 16.03 5.14 11.43
N LEU A 114 15.58 6.07 12.27
CA LEU A 114 14.61 7.08 11.87
C LEU A 114 15.11 7.98 10.73
N SER A 115 16.40 8.34 10.75
CA SER A 115 17.01 9.12 9.67
C SER A 115 16.97 8.38 8.33
N SER A 116 17.00 7.05 8.31
CA SER A 116 16.90 6.30 7.05
C SER A 116 15.52 6.44 6.39
N MET A 117 14.47 6.77 7.14
CA MET A 117 13.14 7.03 6.58
C MET A 117 13.05 8.36 5.81
N MET A 118 14.01 9.26 6.02
CA MET A 118 14.10 10.52 5.28
C MET A 118 14.67 10.32 3.87
N ILE A 119 15.31 9.18 3.62
CA ILE A 119 15.86 8.83 2.30
C ILE A 119 14.69 8.40 1.41
N PRO A 120 14.44 9.10 0.29
CA PRO A 120 13.39 8.71 -0.64
C PRO A 120 13.74 7.36 -1.30
N GLY A 121 12.78 6.44 -1.34
CA GLY A 121 13.00 5.10 -1.89
C GLY A 121 13.42 5.08 -3.36
N GLN A 122 13.15 6.15 -4.10
CA GLN A 122 13.59 6.31 -5.49
C GLN A 122 15.11 6.42 -5.60
N VAL A 123 15.78 7.04 -4.63
CA VAL A 123 17.25 7.21 -4.63
C VAL A 123 17.94 5.90 -4.29
N THR A 124 17.31 5.04 -3.49
CA THR A 124 17.86 3.72 -3.13
C THR A 124 17.58 2.65 -4.17
N LEU A 125 16.71 2.88 -5.15
CA LEU A 125 16.27 1.87 -6.11
C LEU A 125 17.44 1.30 -6.94
N ILE A 126 18.29 2.15 -7.54
CA ILE A 126 19.43 1.70 -8.33
C ILE A 126 20.47 0.95 -7.47
N PRO A 127 20.91 1.49 -6.31
CA PRO A 127 21.80 0.75 -5.41
C PRO A 127 21.22 -0.59 -4.95
N LEU A 128 19.93 -0.65 -4.64
CA LEU A 128 19.26 -1.90 -4.24
C LEU A 128 19.21 -2.90 -5.39
N TYR A 129 18.98 -2.44 -6.62
CA TYR A 129 19.03 -3.31 -7.80
C TYR A 129 20.41 -3.96 -7.96
N ILE A 130 21.48 -3.15 -7.93
CA ILE A 130 22.86 -3.64 -8.03
C ILE A 130 23.15 -4.63 -6.89
N LEU A 131 22.73 -4.32 -5.66
CA LEU A 131 22.94 -5.20 -4.52
C LEU A 131 22.23 -6.55 -4.68
N VAL A 132 20.97 -6.54 -5.12
CA VAL A 132 20.16 -7.76 -5.23
C VAL A 132 20.56 -8.61 -6.43
N VAL A 133 20.81 -7.97 -7.58
CA VAL A 133 21.09 -8.67 -8.85
C VAL A 133 22.58 -8.98 -8.97
N ASP A 134 23.45 -7.99 -8.83
CA ASP A 134 24.88 -8.19 -9.12
C ASP A 134 25.62 -8.83 -7.93
N SER A 135 25.38 -8.33 -6.70
CA SER A 135 26.10 -8.83 -5.51
C SER A 135 25.50 -10.12 -4.96
N PHE A 136 24.18 -10.22 -4.88
CA PHE A 136 23.49 -11.37 -4.29
C PHE A 136 22.98 -12.40 -5.30
N GLN A 137 23.00 -12.10 -6.61
CA GLN A 137 22.55 -13.02 -7.67
C GLN A 137 21.13 -13.56 -7.41
N MET A 138 20.25 -12.69 -6.91
CA MET A 138 18.86 -13.00 -6.56
C MET A 138 17.88 -12.55 -7.66
N GLU A 139 18.33 -12.47 -8.91
CA GLU A 139 17.48 -12.09 -10.03
C GLU A 139 16.31 -13.06 -10.22
N ASN A 140 15.13 -12.51 -10.51
CA ASN A 140 13.91 -13.28 -10.75
C ASN A 140 13.52 -14.25 -9.61
N THR A 141 13.88 -13.93 -8.37
CA THR A 141 13.52 -14.73 -7.18
C THR A 141 12.56 -13.97 -6.25
N TYR A 142 11.80 -14.70 -5.43
CA TYR A 142 10.99 -14.09 -4.37
C TYR A 142 11.87 -13.37 -3.33
N PHE A 143 13.02 -13.94 -3.00
CA PHE A 143 13.94 -13.36 -2.01
C PHE A 143 14.49 -12.00 -2.45
N GLY A 144 14.79 -11.83 -3.74
CA GLY A 144 15.23 -10.55 -4.29
C GLY A 144 14.21 -9.41 -4.09
N ILE A 145 12.92 -9.75 -3.95
CA ILE A 145 11.85 -8.78 -3.66
C ILE A 145 11.63 -8.63 -2.16
N ILE A 146 11.62 -9.74 -1.42
CA ILE A 146 11.26 -9.76 0.01
C ILE A 146 12.37 -9.15 0.87
N VAL A 147 13.63 -9.59 0.68
CA VAL A 147 14.74 -9.27 1.58
C VAL A 147 15.01 -7.77 1.71
N PRO A 148 15.06 -6.96 0.63
CA PRO A 148 15.35 -5.52 0.75
C PRO A 148 14.32 -4.75 1.60
N GLY A 149 13.07 -5.19 1.60
CA GLY A 149 11.95 -4.54 2.30
C GLY A 149 11.43 -5.30 3.51
N MET A 150 12.15 -6.34 3.97
CA MET A 150 11.60 -7.32 4.92
C MET A 150 11.36 -6.76 6.33
N VAL A 151 12.06 -5.70 6.73
CA VAL A 151 11.81 -4.98 7.99
C VAL A 151 11.77 -3.49 7.72
N ALA A 152 10.59 -2.90 7.89
CA ALA A 152 10.42 -1.47 7.72
C ALA A 152 10.70 -0.74 9.04
N VAL A 153 11.54 0.30 9.00
CA VAL A 153 11.82 1.13 10.18
C VAL A 153 10.54 1.74 10.76
N GLY A 154 9.61 2.15 9.90
CA GLY A 154 8.30 2.66 10.35
C GLY A 154 7.54 1.64 11.21
N SER A 155 7.64 0.35 10.91
CA SER A 155 7.03 -0.71 11.73
C SER A 155 7.70 -0.82 13.10
N ILE A 156 9.04 -0.73 13.17
CA ILE A 156 9.78 -0.71 14.45
C ILE A 156 9.38 0.51 15.29
N PHE A 157 9.29 1.68 14.66
CA PHE A 157 8.88 2.92 15.31
C PHE A 157 7.48 2.80 15.91
N LEU A 158 6.50 2.33 15.13
CA LEU A 158 5.13 2.12 15.59
C LEU A 158 5.09 1.11 16.75
N MET A 159 5.76 -0.04 16.62
CA MET A 159 5.81 -1.05 17.70
C MET A 159 6.38 -0.47 18.99
N ARG A 160 7.46 0.32 18.90
CA ARG A 160 8.03 1.00 20.06
C ARG A 160 7.05 2.01 20.68
N GLN A 161 6.28 2.74 19.89
CA GLN A 161 5.38 3.80 20.37
C GLN A 161 4.17 3.27 21.15
N PHE A 162 3.68 2.07 20.80
CA PHE A 162 2.51 1.46 21.44
C PHE A 162 2.86 0.45 22.55
N MET A 163 4.14 0.21 22.83
CA MET A 163 4.62 -0.74 23.86
C MET A 163 4.99 -0.08 25.18
#